data_AF-A0AAU6AEL6-F1
#
_entry.id   AF-A0AAU6AEL6-F1
#
_cell.length_a   1.000
_cell.length_b   1.000
_cell.length_c   1.000
_cell.angle_alpha   90.00
_cell.angle_beta   90.00
_cell.angle_gamma   90.00
#
_symmetry.space_group_name_H-M   'P 1'
#
loop_
_entity.id
_entity.type
_entity.pdbx_description
1 polymer ?
#
loop_
_entity_poly.entity_id
_entity_poly.type
_entity_poly.pdbx_seq_one_letter_code
_entity_poly.pdbx_strand_id
1 'polypeptide(L)'
;MEGAVEYAGQRRQFGRSIGSFQAIKHVLADRSVQLDAAWMLVREAAHAIDGKRADADVAARTALAAAADAVEAVTADALQTHGGIGFTWEHRSHVLLRRARARRSLLGSPAHRLDVLADRLLGSADLS
;
A
#
# COMPACT_ATOMS: atom_id res chain seq x y z
N MET A 1 1.15 7.09 -6.21
CA MET A 1 2.42 7.68 -5.73
C MET A 1 2.91 8.77 -6.66
N GLU A 2 2.98 8.51 -7.96
CA GLU A 2 3.46 9.47 -8.99
C GLU A 2 2.92 10.89 -8.82
N GLY A 3 1.59 11.08 -8.76
CA GLY A 3 1.02 12.42 -8.59
C GLY A 3 1.45 13.15 -7.30
N ALA A 4 1.73 12.43 -6.21
CA ALA A 4 2.26 13.04 -4.98
C ALA A 4 3.73 13.44 -5.12
N VAL A 5 4.54 12.64 -5.82
CA VAL A 5 5.94 12.97 -6.14
C VAL A 5 6.01 14.18 -7.06
N GLU A 6 5.18 14.20 -8.10
CA GLU A 6 5.06 15.32 -9.04
C GLU A 6 4.66 16.61 -8.31
N TYR A 7 3.57 16.57 -7.51
CA TYR A 7 3.14 17.72 -6.73
C TYR A 7 4.22 18.20 -5.76
N ALA A 8 4.94 17.28 -5.12
CA ALA A 8 6.04 17.63 -4.23
C ALA A 8 7.20 18.34 -4.94
N GLY A 9 7.46 18.01 -6.21
CA GLY A 9 8.44 18.68 -7.05
C GLY A 9 7.99 20.08 -7.50
N GLN A 10 6.71 20.26 -7.81
CA GLN A 10 6.14 21.50 -8.35
C GLN A 10 5.80 22.52 -7.26
N ARG A 11 5.24 22.09 -6.13
CA ARG A 11 4.78 22.97 -5.06
C ARG A 11 5.96 23.60 -4.33
N ARG A 12 5.97 24.93 -4.19
CA ARG A 12 7.01 25.69 -3.49
C ARG A 12 6.48 26.32 -2.19
N GLN A 13 7.21 26.13 -1.09
CA GLN A 13 6.99 26.81 0.19
C GLN A 13 8.34 27.06 0.87
N PHE A 14 8.43 28.11 1.68
CA PHE A 14 9.68 28.51 2.35
C PHE A 14 10.87 28.62 1.37
N GLY A 15 10.62 29.19 0.19
CA GLY A 15 11.64 29.47 -0.83
C GLY A 15 12.09 28.28 -1.71
N ARG A 16 11.59 27.05 -1.48
CA ARG A 16 12.02 25.85 -2.23
C ARG A 16 10.88 24.86 -2.48
N SER A 17 11.12 23.82 -3.30
CA SER A 17 10.12 22.77 -3.52
C SER A 17 9.84 22.00 -2.23
N ILE A 18 8.59 21.59 -2.00
CA ILE A 18 8.26 20.86 -0.77
C ILE A 18 8.93 19.47 -0.73
N GLY A 19 9.17 18.86 -1.89
CA GLY A 19 9.92 17.61 -2.02
C GLY A 19 11.40 17.70 -1.59
N SER A 20 11.94 18.89 -1.33
CA SER A 20 13.28 19.02 -0.76
C SER A 20 13.32 18.80 0.77
N PHE A 21 12.17 18.90 1.45
CA PHE A 21 12.08 18.63 2.89
C PHE A 21 12.13 17.13 3.16
N GLN A 22 12.99 16.74 4.11
CA GLN A 22 13.21 15.34 4.50
C GLN A 22 11.90 14.64 4.90
N ALA A 23 11.05 15.34 5.66
CA ALA A 23 9.74 14.87 6.10
C ALA A 23 8.78 14.51 4.95
N ILE A 24 9.01 15.02 3.73
CA ILE A 24 8.22 14.70 2.54
C ILE A 24 8.95 13.64 1.71
N LYS A 25 10.19 13.88 1.30
CA LYS A 25 10.87 12.96 0.37
C LYS A 25 11.13 11.58 0.97
N HIS A 26 11.44 11.46 2.26
CA HIS A 26 11.64 10.16 2.89
C HIS A 26 10.34 9.36 2.91
N VAL A 27 9.25 10.00 3.34
CA VAL A 27 7.92 9.37 3.33
C VAL A 27 7.55 8.92 1.91
N LEU A 28 7.72 9.78 0.89
CA LEU A 28 7.41 9.41 -0.49
C LEU A 28 8.31 8.29 -1.02
N ALA A 29 9.58 8.25 -0.65
CA ALA A 29 10.51 7.18 -1.01
C ALA A 29 10.09 5.86 -0.36
N ASP A 30 9.86 5.85 0.96
CA ASP A 30 9.42 4.66 1.71
C ASP A 30 8.12 4.10 1.16
N ARG A 31 7.16 4.97 0.83
CA ARG A 31 5.88 4.57 0.23
C ARG A 31 6.00 4.04 -1.18
N SER A 32 6.96 4.54 -1.96
CA SER A 32 7.24 4.00 -3.30
C SER A 32 7.81 2.58 -3.17
N VAL A 33 8.79 2.38 -2.28
CA VAL A 33 9.36 1.05 -2.00
C VAL A 33 8.30 0.09 -1.48
N GLN A 34 7.45 0.53 -0.56
CA GLN A 34 6.37 -0.30 -0.01
C GLN A 34 5.36 -0.71 -1.09
N LEU A 35 5.00 0.19 -2.01
CA LEU A 35 4.09 -0.09 -3.10
C LEU A 35 4.69 -1.08 -4.10
N ASP A 36 5.98 -0.91 -4.45
CA ASP A 36 6.69 -1.81 -5.34
C ASP A 36 6.82 -3.21 -4.73
N ALA A 37 7.15 -3.30 -3.43
CA ALA A 37 7.22 -4.57 -2.72
C ALA A 37 5.86 -5.30 -2.72
N ALA A 38 4.77 -4.58 -2.44
CA ALA A 38 3.42 -5.15 -2.51
C ALA A 38 3.07 -5.61 -3.93
N TRP A 39 3.47 -4.85 -4.96
CA TRP A 39 3.26 -5.23 -6.35
C TRP A 39 4.03 -6.50 -6.73
N MET A 40 5.26 -6.65 -6.25
CA MET A 40 6.04 -7.88 -6.47
C MET A 40 5.37 -9.10 -5.83
N LEU A 41 4.84 -8.97 -4.61
CA LEU A 41 4.09 -10.05 -3.95
C LEU A 41 2.82 -10.43 -4.72
N VAL A 42 2.09 -9.46 -5.28
CA VAL A 42 0.92 -9.73 -6.14
C VAL A 42 1.32 -10.50 -7.40
N ARG A 43 2.45 -10.15 -8.02
CA ARG A 43 2.97 -10.86 -9.20
C ARG A 43 3.38 -12.28 -8.84
N GLU A 44 4.03 -12.47 -7.70
CA GLU A 44 4.42 -13.79 -7.21
C GLU A 44 3.20 -14.66 -6.93
N ALA A 45 2.17 -14.12 -6.28
CA ALA A 45 0.92 -14.83 -6.07
C ALA A 45 0.25 -15.24 -7.39
N ALA A 46 0.20 -14.33 -8.38
CA ALA A 46 -0.32 -14.66 -9.71
C ALA A 46 0.48 -15.79 -10.37
N HIS A 47 1.81 -15.72 -10.31
CA HIS A 47 2.68 -16.76 -10.84
C HIS A 47 2.49 -18.11 -10.14
N ALA A 48 2.34 -18.13 -8.81
CA ALA A 48 2.07 -19.33 -8.03
C ALA A 48 0.73 -19.97 -8.40
N ILE A 49 -0.31 -19.15 -8.60
CA ILE A 49 -1.65 -19.60 -9.01
C ILE A 49 -1.61 -20.20 -10.42
N ASP A 50 -1.00 -19.49 -11.38
CA ASP A 50 -0.87 -19.96 -12.77
C ASP A 50 -0.07 -21.27 -12.85
N GLY A 51 0.99 -21.37 -12.05
CA GLY A 51 1.82 -22.57 -11.91
C GLY A 51 1.18 -23.68 -11.07
N LYS A 52 -0.01 -23.47 -10.50
CA LYS A 52 -0.70 -24.40 -9.58
C LYS A 52 0.21 -24.90 -8.45
N ARG A 53 1.06 -24.03 -7.92
CA ARG A 53 1.99 -24.40 -6.86
C ARG A 53 1.24 -24.69 -5.56
N ALA A 54 1.81 -25.57 -4.73
CA ALA A 54 1.23 -25.94 -3.45
C ALA A 54 1.09 -24.75 -2.48
N ASP A 55 1.96 -23.74 -2.61
CA ASP A 55 2.00 -22.53 -1.79
C ASP A 55 1.14 -21.37 -2.32
N ALA A 56 0.34 -21.59 -3.37
CA ALA A 56 -0.43 -20.52 -4.02
C ALA A 56 -1.40 -19.78 -3.08
N ASP A 57 -2.08 -20.48 -2.15
CA ASP A 57 -2.97 -19.84 -1.15
C ASP A 57 -2.18 -18.94 -0.19
N VAL A 58 -0.99 -19.39 0.25
CA VAL A 58 -0.11 -18.60 1.11
C VAL A 58 0.37 -17.36 0.38
N ALA A 59 0.90 -17.50 -0.84
CA ALA A 59 1.38 -16.39 -1.65
C ALA A 59 0.27 -15.35 -1.89
N ALA A 60 -0.95 -15.79 -2.22
CA ALA A 60 -2.10 -14.91 -2.43
C ALA A 60 -2.50 -14.13 -1.16
N ARG A 61 -2.49 -14.78 0.00
CA ARG A 61 -2.80 -14.13 1.29
C ARG A 61 -1.73 -13.13 1.70
N THR A 62 -0.45 -13.47 1.52
CA THR A 62 0.67 -12.56 1.76
C THR A 62 0.57 -11.33 0.86
N ALA A 63 0.28 -11.52 -0.42
CA ALA A 63 0.07 -10.43 -1.37
C ALA A 63 -1.11 -9.53 -0.96
N LEU A 64 -2.25 -10.12 -0.55
CA LEU A 64 -3.40 -9.38 -0.06
C LEU A 64 -3.06 -8.56 1.19
N ALA A 65 -2.34 -9.15 2.15
CA ALA A 65 -1.91 -8.48 3.36
C ALA A 65 -1.05 -7.24 3.03
N ALA A 66 0.00 -7.42 2.23
CA ALA A 66 0.90 -6.36 1.83
C ALA A 66 0.21 -5.26 1.00
N ALA A 67 -0.63 -5.64 0.03
CA ALA A 67 -1.29 -4.69 -0.87
C ALA A 67 -2.32 -3.81 -0.14
N ALA A 68 -3.11 -4.38 0.77
CA ALA A 68 -4.08 -3.58 1.52
C ALA A 68 -3.40 -2.61 2.50
N ASP A 69 -2.29 -3.01 3.14
CA ASP A 69 -1.54 -2.12 4.03
C ASP A 69 -0.83 -1.00 3.24
N ALA A 70 -0.21 -1.36 2.10
CA ALA A 70 0.46 -0.39 1.22
C ALA A 70 -0.53 0.64 0.67
N VAL A 71 -1.71 0.22 0.19
CA VAL A 71 -2.65 1.15 -0.46
C VAL A 71 -3.24 2.15 0.54
N GLU A 72 -3.48 1.75 1.79
CA GLU A 72 -3.95 2.67 2.82
C GLU A 72 -2.87 3.68 3.19
N ALA A 73 -1.64 3.22 3.43
CA ALA A 73 -0.51 4.09 3.79
C ALA A 73 -0.17 5.07 2.66
N VAL A 74 -0.07 4.59 1.41
CA VAL A 74 0.21 5.39 0.22
C VAL A 74 -0.85 6.45 0.00
N THR A 75 -2.14 6.11 0.13
CA THR A 75 -3.22 7.08 -0.10
C THR A 75 -3.33 8.11 1.01
N ALA A 76 -3.03 7.74 2.25
CA ALA A 76 -2.96 8.67 3.37
C ALA A 76 -1.81 9.67 3.20
N ASP A 77 -0.61 9.21 2.89
CA ASP A 77 0.56 10.09 2.73
C ASP A 77 0.49 10.91 1.44
N ALA A 78 -0.11 10.39 0.38
CA ALA A 78 -0.42 11.17 -0.80
C ALA A 78 -1.41 12.30 -0.47
N LEU A 79 -2.46 12.04 0.32
CA LEU A 79 -3.38 13.09 0.78
C LEU A 79 -2.64 14.16 1.59
N GLN A 80 -1.82 13.74 2.56
CA GLN A 80 -1.04 14.64 3.40
C GLN A 80 -0.05 15.50 2.59
N THR A 81 0.62 14.91 1.60
CA THR A 81 1.57 15.62 0.72
C THR A 81 0.89 16.74 -0.07
N HIS A 82 -0.36 16.51 -0.51
CA HIS A 82 -1.14 17.56 -1.18
C HIS A 82 -1.62 18.63 -0.19
N GLY A 83 -1.75 18.30 1.11
CA GLY A 83 -2.26 19.21 2.12
C GLY A 83 -3.73 19.57 1.85
N GLY A 84 -4.09 20.84 2.00
CA GLY A 84 -5.47 21.31 1.86
C GLY A 84 -6.13 20.95 0.52
N ILE A 85 -5.42 21.07 -0.61
CA ILE A 85 -5.96 20.74 -1.94
C ILE A 85 -6.29 19.24 -2.07
N GLY A 86 -5.62 18.38 -1.30
CA GLY A 86 -5.91 16.96 -1.28
C GLY A 86 -7.32 16.64 -0.80
N PHE A 87 -7.91 17.52 0.02
CA PHE A 87 -9.25 17.42 0.57
C PHE A 87 -10.33 18.08 -0.31
N THR A 88 -9.96 18.84 -1.34
CA THR A 88 -10.91 19.46 -2.27
C THR A 88 -11.26 18.50 -3.42
N TRP A 89 -12.29 18.84 -4.20
CA TRP A 89 -12.66 18.10 -5.41
C TRP A 89 -11.67 18.26 -6.57
N GLU A 90 -10.71 19.16 -6.44
CA GLU A 90 -9.65 19.39 -7.43
C GLU A 90 -8.62 18.25 -7.42
N HIS A 91 -8.58 17.46 -6.34
CA HIS A 91 -7.70 16.29 -6.25
C HIS A 91 -8.40 15.04 -5.76
N ARG A 92 -8.03 13.87 -6.31
CA ARG A 92 -8.71 12.60 -6.01
C ARG A 92 -8.18 11.87 -4.76
N SER A 93 -7.15 12.38 -4.09
CA SER A 93 -6.51 11.72 -2.93
C SER A 93 -7.52 11.30 -1.86
N HIS A 94 -8.43 12.19 -1.49
CA HIS A 94 -9.41 11.93 -0.44
C HIS A 94 -10.41 10.82 -0.84
N VAL A 95 -10.76 10.71 -2.13
CA VAL A 95 -11.58 9.59 -2.66
C VAL A 95 -10.81 8.27 -2.57
N LEU A 96 -9.53 8.26 -2.94
CA LEU A 96 -8.70 7.06 -2.91
C LEU A 96 -8.49 6.55 -1.49
N LEU A 97 -8.25 7.43 -0.52
CA LEU A 97 -8.12 7.06 0.89
C LEU A 97 -9.43 6.46 1.44
N ARG A 98 -10.59 7.07 1.15
CA ARG A 98 -11.88 6.49 1.55
C ARG A 98 -12.10 5.10 0.95
N ARG A 99 -11.72 4.90 -0.33
CA ARG A 99 -11.81 3.59 -0.99
C ARG A 99 -10.86 2.58 -0.37
N ALA A 100 -9.63 2.97 -0.02
CA ALA A 100 -8.67 2.10 0.66
C ALA A 100 -9.25 1.62 2.01
N ARG A 101 -9.78 2.55 2.82
CA ARG A 101 -10.41 2.23 4.09
C ARG A 101 -11.66 1.35 3.95
N ALA A 102 -12.50 1.62 2.96
CA ALA A 102 -13.67 0.77 2.68
C ALA A 102 -13.25 -0.66 2.31
N ARG A 103 -12.19 -0.82 1.50
CA ARG A 103 -11.62 -2.13 1.18
C ARG A 103 -11.05 -2.84 2.40
N ARG A 104 -10.35 -2.12 3.29
CA ARG A 104 -9.89 -2.69 4.57
C ARG A 104 -11.05 -3.26 5.38
N SER A 105 -12.20 -2.56 5.45
CA SER A 105 -13.38 -3.08 6.14
C SER A 105 -13.95 -4.34 5.48
N LEU A 106 -13.90 -4.44 4.15
CA LEU A 106 -14.40 -5.61 3.40
C LEU A 106 -13.45 -6.82 3.44
N LEU A 107 -12.14 -6.57 3.49
CA LEU A 107 -11.09 -7.59 3.39
C LEU A 107 -10.56 -8.05 4.76
N GLY A 108 -11.15 -7.55 5.84
CA GLY A 108 -10.74 -7.84 7.20
C GLY A 108 -9.62 -6.93 7.72
N SER A 109 -9.54 -6.84 9.05
CA SER A 109 -8.51 -6.05 9.73
C SER A 109 -7.10 -6.58 9.42
N PRO A 110 -6.04 -5.77 9.58
CA PRO A 110 -4.66 -6.24 9.45
C PRO A 110 -4.38 -7.47 10.32
N ALA A 111 -4.83 -7.45 11.58
CA ALA A 111 -4.71 -8.58 12.50
C ALA A 111 -5.38 -9.84 11.92
N HIS A 112 -6.65 -9.74 11.50
CA HIS A 112 -7.36 -10.87 10.91
C HIS A 112 -6.65 -11.46 9.68
N ARG A 113 -6.11 -10.61 8.79
CA ARG A 113 -5.36 -11.07 7.62
C ARG A 113 -4.08 -11.83 8.01
N LEU A 114 -3.38 -11.36 9.04
CA LEU A 114 -2.18 -12.02 9.55
C LEU A 114 -2.49 -13.32 10.29
N ASP A 115 -3.56 -13.36 11.08
CA ASP A 115 -4.00 -14.57 11.78
C ASP A 115 -4.31 -15.69 10.79
N VAL A 116 -5.10 -15.39 9.75
CA VAL A 116 -5.45 -16.38 8.72
C VAL A 116 -4.22 -16.85 7.93
N LEU A 117 -3.24 -15.97 7.70
CA LEU A 117 -1.97 -16.36 7.07
C LEU A 117 -1.14 -17.24 8.01
N ALA A 118 -1.07 -16.90 9.30
CA ALA A 118 -0.36 -17.67 10.31
C ALA A 118 -0.95 -19.08 10.45
N ASP A 119 -2.29 -19.21 10.49
CA ASP A 119 -2.97 -20.50 10.54
C ASP A 119 -2.60 -21.39 9.34
N ARG A 120 -2.44 -20.80 8.15
CA ARG A 120 -2.02 -21.54 6.95
C ARG A 120 -0.57 -22.00 7.01
N LEU A 121 0.32 -21.14 7.49
CA LEU A 121 1.74 -21.45 7.60
C LEU A 121 2.00 -22.48 8.70
N LEU A 122 1.44 -22.27 9.90
CA LEU A 122 1.68 -23.09 11.07
C LEU A 122 0.83 -24.37 11.06
N GLY A 123 -0.42 -24.32 10.61
CA GLY A 123 -1.27 -25.51 10.48
C GLY A 123 -0.81 -26.49 9.39
N SER A 124 0.01 -26.03 8.44
CA SER A 124 0.68 -26.91 7.48
C SER A 124 1.94 -27.59 8.04
N ALA A 125 2.51 -27.05 9.13
CA ALA A 125 3.70 -27.59 9.78
C ALA A 125 3.40 -28.75 10.73
N ASP A 126 2.17 -28.85 11.26
CA ASP A 126 1.74 -29.93 12.17
C ASP A 126 1.35 -31.23 11.43
N LEU A 127 1.48 -31.30 10.10
CA LEU A 127 1.15 -32.47 9.27
C LEU A 127 2.34 -33.13 8.56
N SER A 128 3.59 -32.83 8.98
CA SER A 128 4.81 -33.53 8.52
C SER A 128 5.52 -34.23 9.67
#